data_AF-A0A6A6WL57-F1
#
_entry.id   AF-A0A6A6WL57-F1
#
_cell.length_a   1.000
_cell.length_b   1.000
_cell.length_c   1.000
_cell.angle_alpha   90.00
_cell.angle_beta   90.00
_cell.angle_gamma   90.00
#
_symmetry.space_group_name_H-M   'P 1'
#
loop_
_entity.id
_entity.type
_entity.pdbx_description
1 polymer ?
#
loop_
_entity_poly.entity_id
_entity_poly.type
_entity_poly.pdbx_seq_one_letter_code
_entity_poly.pdbx_strand_id
1 'polypeptide(L)'
;MKLLIAVTALPLSTLVTANPHPHPLSPSSKPLHQHVLPRDEAPVVTVPDCSEASTQKITLELSLAEFLKFREAKTPDCFDFSYNGCSYASESPLGFKFSDMCSRHDFGYRNLKRQHSFDDKHRKQVDNKFHSDLLDYCHTQKHRIACKVMAELYYLAVRAFAGSSKQQEAEAKEREKADHEAKEWEMERKEEVAKAEEFKQHFQDMKQKSKEDEARAREKMDNKAKEEAKAKEEAKAKEEAKAKEEAKAKEEAKAKEEKYSQKGPSGKAKESI
;
A
#
# COMPACT_ATOMS: atom_id res chain seq x y z
N MET A 1 -26.37 29.05 -35.24
CA MET A 1 -25.07 28.81 -35.90
C MET A 1 -24.25 27.92 -34.99
N LYS A 2 -24.17 26.62 -35.27
CA LYS A 2 -23.31 25.65 -34.58
C LYS A 2 -22.05 25.50 -35.41
N LEU A 3 -20.92 25.98 -34.91
CA LEU A 3 -19.62 25.82 -35.56
C LEU A 3 -18.98 24.55 -35.01
N LEU A 4 -19.08 23.46 -35.77
CA LEU A 4 -18.34 22.21 -35.55
C LEU A 4 -16.91 22.41 -36.04
N ILE A 5 -15.93 22.41 -35.14
CA ILE A 5 -14.51 22.33 -35.50
C ILE A 5 -14.11 20.86 -35.40
N ALA A 6 -13.93 20.23 -36.55
CA ALA A 6 -13.37 18.89 -36.66
C ALA A 6 -11.86 18.93 -36.38
N VAL A 7 -11.44 18.28 -35.29
CA VAL A 7 -10.02 18.04 -35.02
C VAL A 7 -9.60 16.81 -35.83
N THR A 8 -8.92 17.05 -36.94
CA THR A 8 -8.27 15.97 -37.70
C THR A 8 -6.91 15.68 -37.05
N ALA A 9 -6.76 14.45 -36.55
CA ALA A 9 -5.51 13.94 -36.03
C ALA A 9 -4.54 13.70 -37.20
N LEU A 10 -3.37 14.34 -37.17
CA LEU A 10 -2.23 14.00 -38.03
C LEU A 10 -1.29 13.03 -37.27
N PRO A 11 -0.81 11.96 -37.93
CA PRO A 11 0.07 10.99 -37.30
C PRO A 11 1.52 11.49 -37.19
N LEU A 12 2.11 11.28 -36.02
CA LEU A 12 3.54 11.40 -35.76
C LEU A 12 4.29 10.30 -36.51
N SER A 13 5.19 10.69 -37.41
CA SER A 13 6.41 9.94 -37.72
C SER A 13 7.42 10.83 -38.41
N THR A 14 8.56 11.04 -37.77
CA THR A 14 9.88 10.69 -38.32
C THR A 14 10.96 11.00 -37.28
N LEU A 15 11.84 10.00 -37.12
CA LEU A 15 13.09 10.04 -36.40
C LEU A 15 14.03 11.09 -36.98
N VAL A 16 14.72 11.86 -36.13
CA VAL A 16 16.01 12.47 -36.47
C VAL A 16 16.99 12.29 -35.31
N THR A 17 18.19 11.94 -35.74
CA THR A 17 19.39 11.43 -35.09
C THR A 17 20.07 12.42 -34.15
N ALA A 18 20.76 11.87 -33.15
CA ALA A 18 21.77 12.54 -32.36
C ALA A 18 22.87 13.19 -33.23
N ASN A 19 23.38 14.33 -32.78
CA ASN A 19 24.80 14.65 -32.97
C ASN A 19 25.30 15.52 -31.81
N PRO A 20 26.38 15.13 -31.11
CA PRO A 20 27.09 15.98 -30.17
C PRO A 20 28.03 16.92 -30.93
N HIS A 21 28.31 18.11 -30.41
CA HIS A 21 29.68 18.64 -30.33
C HIS A 21 29.79 19.92 -29.47
N PRO A 22 30.96 20.16 -28.85
CA PRO A 22 31.20 21.20 -27.85
C PRO A 22 31.91 22.42 -28.44
N HIS A 23 31.61 23.62 -27.95
CA HIS A 23 32.33 24.86 -28.28
C HIS A 23 32.19 25.86 -27.10
N PRO A 24 33.08 26.87 -26.97
CA PRO A 24 34.14 26.86 -25.97
C PRO A 24 33.93 27.92 -24.88
N LEU A 25 34.54 27.68 -23.72
CA LEU A 25 34.72 28.69 -22.68
C LEU A 25 35.67 29.80 -23.19
N SER A 26 35.25 31.06 -23.05
CA SER A 26 36.09 32.25 -23.16
C SER A 26 35.57 33.35 -22.21
N PRO A 27 36.39 34.35 -21.84
CA PRO A 27 36.74 34.50 -20.43
C PRO A 27 36.09 35.70 -19.76
N SER A 28 35.95 35.53 -18.44
CA SER A 28 35.97 36.53 -17.36
C SER A 28 36.08 37.99 -17.79
N SER A 29 34.94 38.69 -17.78
CA SER A 29 34.89 40.13 -17.59
C SER A 29 34.68 40.39 -16.09
N LYS A 30 35.58 41.19 -15.51
CA LYS A 30 35.63 41.58 -14.08
C LYS A 30 34.29 42.11 -13.56
N PRO A 31 33.96 41.91 -12.27
CA PRO A 31 32.71 42.38 -11.71
C PRO A 31 32.78 43.91 -11.51
N LEU A 32 31.89 44.62 -12.19
CA LEU A 32 31.55 45.98 -11.80
C LEU A 32 30.79 45.87 -10.47
N HIS A 33 31.32 46.50 -9.44
CA HIS A 33 30.73 46.52 -8.09
C HIS A 33 29.25 46.93 -8.16
N GLN A 34 28.37 45.95 -8.07
CA GLN A 34 27.00 46.21 -7.62
C GLN A 34 27.08 46.51 -6.13
N HIS A 35 26.64 47.70 -5.75
CA HIS A 35 26.19 47.96 -4.39
C HIS A 35 25.12 46.92 -4.05
N VAL A 36 25.53 45.88 -3.34
CA VAL A 36 24.62 44.99 -2.62
C VAL A 36 24.04 45.86 -1.51
N LEU A 37 22.83 46.37 -1.74
CA LEU A 37 22.02 46.88 -0.64
C LEU A 37 21.85 45.73 0.36
N PRO A 38 21.92 45.99 1.68
CA PRO A 38 21.72 44.96 2.69
C PRO A 38 20.37 44.29 2.43
N ARG A 39 20.40 43.01 2.08
CA ARG A 39 19.21 42.18 1.98
C ARG A 39 18.83 41.88 3.42
N ASP A 40 18.06 42.77 4.04
CA ASP A 40 17.42 42.49 5.33
C ASP A 40 16.84 41.08 5.24
N GLU A 41 17.31 40.18 6.11
CA GLU A 41 16.84 38.80 6.14
C GLU A 41 15.37 38.84 6.53
N ALA A 42 14.48 38.84 5.52
CA ALA A 42 13.05 38.68 5.78
C ALA A 42 12.86 37.46 6.69
N PRO A 43 12.08 37.60 7.78
CA PRO A 43 12.00 36.60 8.84
C PRO A 43 11.60 35.23 8.29
N VAL A 44 12.15 34.17 8.88
CA VAL A 44 11.74 32.79 8.56
C VAL A 44 10.31 32.62 9.05
N VAL A 45 9.37 32.47 8.11
CA VAL A 45 7.95 32.27 8.42
C VAL A 45 7.77 30.85 8.95
N THR A 46 7.59 30.70 10.26
CA THR A 46 7.23 29.42 10.87
C THR A 46 5.71 29.22 10.80
N VAL A 47 5.27 28.17 10.12
CA VAL A 47 3.86 27.81 9.99
C VAL A 47 3.65 26.47 10.70
N PRO A 48 2.77 26.38 11.71
CA PRO A 48 2.70 25.22 12.60
C PRO A 48 1.96 24.02 11.99
N ASP A 49 1.11 24.24 10.99
CA ASP A 49 0.27 23.21 10.39
C ASP A 49 -0.11 23.53 8.93
N CYS A 50 -0.81 22.60 8.29
CA CYS A 50 -1.44 22.78 6.98
C CYS A 50 -2.95 23.03 7.09
N SER A 51 -3.39 23.83 8.07
CA SER A 51 -4.78 24.24 8.18
C SER A 51 -5.18 25.23 7.08
N GLU A 52 -6.49 25.39 6.86
CA GLU A 52 -7.03 26.41 5.96
C GLU A 52 -6.55 27.82 6.36
N ALA A 53 -6.52 28.13 7.66
CA ALA A 53 -6.05 29.41 8.16
C ALA A 53 -4.57 29.65 7.82
N SER A 54 -3.73 28.62 7.95
CA SER A 54 -2.33 28.66 7.54
C SER A 54 -2.18 28.89 6.04
N THR A 55 -2.96 28.19 5.19
CA THR A 55 -2.99 28.42 3.74
C THR A 55 -3.35 29.86 3.40
N GLN A 56 -4.41 30.39 4.02
CA GLN A 56 -4.87 31.76 3.79
C GLN A 56 -3.80 32.76 4.22
N LYS A 57 -3.19 32.60 5.40
CA LYS A 57 -2.10 33.46 5.87
C LYS A 57 -0.92 33.48 4.88
N ILE A 58 -0.44 32.31 4.47
CA ILE A 58 0.67 32.18 3.52
C ILE A 58 0.34 32.85 2.18
N THR A 59 -0.90 32.64 1.69
CA THR A 59 -1.31 33.10 0.36
C THR A 59 -1.65 34.60 0.34
N LEU A 60 -2.36 35.06 1.37
CA LEU A 60 -3.08 36.34 1.41
C LEU A 60 -2.37 37.41 2.25
N GLU A 61 -1.54 37.04 3.22
CA GLU A 61 -0.96 37.99 4.17
C GLU A 61 0.54 38.17 3.97
N LEU A 62 1.28 37.12 3.61
CA LEU A 62 2.72 37.23 3.38
C LEU A 62 3.03 38.20 2.22
N SER A 63 4.16 38.90 2.37
CA SER A 63 4.79 39.54 1.23
C SER A 63 5.23 38.48 0.21
N LEU A 64 5.38 38.89 -1.06
CA LEU A 64 5.85 37.96 -2.10
C LEU A 64 7.23 37.38 -1.75
N ALA A 65 8.13 38.19 -1.18
CA ALA A 65 9.46 37.73 -0.77
C ALA A 65 9.41 36.67 0.34
N GLU A 66 8.57 36.86 1.36
CA GLU A 66 8.36 35.87 2.42
C GLU A 66 7.73 34.58 1.88
N PHE A 67 6.74 34.69 0.99
CA PHE A 67 6.16 33.53 0.32
C PHE A 67 7.20 32.73 -0.46
N LEU A 68 8.07 33.40 -1.22
CA LEU A 68 9.10 32.70 -2.02
C LEU A 68 10.10 31.96 -1.12
N LYS A 69 10.50 32.55 0.02
CA LYS A 69 11.32 31.86 1.02
C LYS A 69 10.60 30.65 1.62
N PHE A 70 9.33 30.82 2.00
CA PHE A 70 8.50 29.73 2.52
C PHE A 70 8.38 28.59 1.50
N ARG A 71 8.13 28.93 0.24
CA ARG A 71 8.05 27.98 -0.87
C ARG A 71 9.36 27.25 -1.11
N GLU A 72 10.49 27.94 -1.04
CA GLU A 72 11.82 27.34 -1.19
C GLU A 72 12.10 26.32 -0.07
N ALA A 73 11.67 26.64 1.16
CA ALA A 73 11.82 25.76 2.30
C ALA A 73 10.98 24.47 2.22
N LYS A 74 9.87 24.48 1.45
CA LYS A 74 8.97 23.32 1.22
C LYS A 74 8.54 22.61 2.51
N THR A 75 8.37 23.37 3.58
CA THR A 75 8.02 22.85 4.91
C THR A 75 6.90 23.67 5.53
N PRO A 76 5.89 23.04 6.17
CA PRO A 76 5.70 21.59 6.28
C PRO A 76 5.32 20.94 4.93
N ASP A 77 5.69 19.67 4.74
CA ASP A 77 5.54 18.92 3.49
C ASP A 77 4.08 18.53 3.17
N CYS A 78 3.16 18.69 4.13
CA CYS A 78 1.74 18.47 3.92
C CYS A 78 1.11 19.46 2.92
N PHE A 79 1.72 20.62 2.67
CA PHE A 79 1.29 21.55 1.63
C PHE A 79 1.63 21.03 0.23
N ASP A 80 0.74 21.31 -0.72
CA ASP A 80 1.02 21.13 -2.14
C ASP A 80 1.84 22.32 -2.66
N PHE A 81 3.14 22.09 -2.87
CA PHE A 81 4.05 23.05 -3.48
C PHE A 81 4.19 22.86 -5.01
N SER A 82 3.43 21.97 -5.64
CA SER A 82 3.48 21.79 -7.10
C SER A 82 3.15 23.10 -7.84
N TYR A 83 3.74 23.27 -9.01
CA TYR A 83 3.63 24.45 -9.84
C TYR A 83 3.61 24.02 -11.30
N ASN A 84 2.61 24.47 -12.04
CA ASN A 84 2.45 24.16 -13.46
C ASN A 84 2.50 25.43 -14.31
N GLY A 85 3.16 26.47 -13.82
CA GLY A 85 3.35 27.71 -14.54
C GLY A 85 2.14 28.63 -14.48
N CYS A 86 2.17 29.67 -15.31
CA CYS A 86 1.00 30.53 -15.51
C CYS A 86 -0.02 29.84 -16.43
N SER A 87 -0.54 28.67 -16.04
CA SER A 87 -1.42 27.67 -16.69
C SER A 87 -2.20 27.98 -18.00
N TYR A 88 -2.50 29.25 -18.31
CA TYR A 88 -3.25 29.69 -19.49
C TYR A 88 -2.61 30.87 -20.24
N ALA A 89 -1.37 31.24 -19.88
CA ALA A 89 -0.68 32.40 -20.41
C ALA A 89 0.85 32.17 -20.42
N SER A 90 1.57 33.04 -21.14
CA SER A 90 3.03 33.03 -21.13
C SER A 90 3.57 33.25 -19.71
N GLU A 91 4.65 32.59 -19.30
CA GLU A 91 5.29 32.92 -18.01
C GLU A 91 6.07 34.24 -18.06
N SER A 92 6.35 34.73 -19.27
CA SER A 92 7.10 35.96 -19.51
C SER A 92 6.45 36.81 -20.61
N PRO A 93 5.22 37.32 -20.40
CA PRO A 93 4.56 38.17 -21.37
C PRO A 93 5.41 39.42 -21.61
N LEU A 94 5.89 39.61 -22.86
CA LEU A 94 6.75 40.74 -23.23
C LEU A 94 8.04 40.84 -22.37
N GLY A 95 8.48 39.73 -21.77
CA GLY A 95 9.67 39.67 -20.90
C GLY A 95 9.43 39.98 -19.42
N PHE A 96 8.19 40.20 -18.98
CA PHE A 96 7.86 40.39 -17.55
C PHE A 96 7.78 39.06 -16.82
N LYS A 97 8.57 38.83 -15.77
CA LYS A 97 8.62 37.54 -15.06
C LYS A 97 7.45 37.40 -14.10
N PHE A 98 6.33 36.87 -14.57
CA PHE A 98 5.13 36.66 -13.75
C PHE A 98 5.12 35.32 -13.00
N SER A 99 6.15 34.49 -13.19
CA SER A 99 6.28 33.16 -12.60
C SER A 99 6.09 33.12 -11.09
N ASP A 100 6.69 34.07 -10.36
CA ASP A 100 6.68 34.09 -8.90
C ASP A 100 5.26 34.35 -8.35
N MET A 101 4.53 35.26 -9.00
CA MET A 101 3.14 35.59 -8.67
C MET A 101 2.20 34.43 -9.03
N CYS A 102 2.40 33.81 -10.20
CA CYS A 102 1.67 32.60 -10.59
C CYS A 102 1.93 31.46 -9.60
N SER A 103 3.16 31.35 -9.08
CA SER A 103 3.47 30.33 -8.09
C SER A 103 2.72 30.51 -6.78
N ARG A 104 2.47 31.75 -6.33
CA ARG A 104 1.65 31.99 -5.13
C ARG A 104 0.17 31.75 -5.39
N HIS A 105 -0.30 32.10 -6.58
CA HIS A 105 -1.67 31.84 -7.04
C HIS A 105 -1.97 30.33 -7.05
N ASP A 106 -1.10 29.54 -7.65
CA ASP A 106 -1.17 28.08 -7.69
C ASP A 106 -1.18 27.47 -6.29
N PHE A 107 -0.30 27.95 -5.40
CA PHE A 107 -0.24 27.47 -4.02
C PHE A 107 -1.59 27.65 -3.31
N GLY A 108 -2.19 28.84 -3.40
CA GLY A 108 -3.49 29.11 -2.81
C GLY A 108 -4.58 28.21 -3.37
N TYR A 109 -4.68 28.11 -4.70
CA TYR A 109 -5.68 27.29 -5.39
C TYR A 109 -5.59 25.82 -4.99
N ARG A 110 -4.39 25.24 -5.08
CA ARG A 110 -4.17 23.81 -4.85
C ARG A 110 -4.47 23.42 -3.41
N ASN A 111 -3.96 24.19 -2.46
CA ASN A 111 -4.11 23.85 -1.05
C ASN A 111 -5.54 24.05 -0.57
N LEU A 112 -6.22 25.13 -0.96
CA LEU A 112 -7.63 25.32 -0.61
C LEU A 112 -8.53 24.24 -1.27
N LYS A 113 -8.24 23.82 -2.50
CA LYS A 113 -8.97 22.70 -3.15
C LYS A 113 -8.76 21.40 -2.39
N ARG A 114 -7.52 21.08 -2.00
CA ARG A 114 -7.20 19.90 -1.18
C ARG A 114 -7.83 19.95 0.21
N GLN A 115 -8.01 21.14 0.76
CA GLN A 115 -8.63 21.38 2.06
C GLN A 115 -10.17 21.45 1.98
N HIS A 116 -10.76 21.22 0.81
CA HIS A 116 -12.21 21.30 0.59
C HIS A 116 -12.83 22.67 0.96
N SER A 117 -12.02 23.73 0.94
CA SER A 117 -12.42 25.10 1.29
C SER A 117 -12.34 26.07 0.10
N PHE A 118 -12.07 25.57 -1.10
CA PHE A 118 -12.06 26.39 -2.30
C PHE A 118 -13.49 26.71 -2.74
N ASP A 119 -13.96 27.91 -2.40
CA ASP A 119 -15.25 28.46 -2.81
C ASP A 119 -15.07 29.77 -3.62
N ASP A 120 -16.17 30.40 -4.02
CA ASP A 120 -16.12 31.65 -4.78
C ASP A 120 -15.44 32.81 -4.02
N LYS A 121 -15.54 32.82 -2.69
CA LYS A 121 -14.99 33.87 -1.84
C LYS A 121 -13.47 33.71 -1.75
N HIS A 122 -12.99 32.53 -1.38
CA HIS A 122 -11.57 32.22 -1.30
C HIS A 122 -10.91 32.33 -2.67
N ARG A 123 -11.56 31.84 -3.74
CA ARG A 123 -11.10 32.04 -5.12
C ARG A 123 -10.88 33.52 -5.42
N LYS A 124 -11.88 34.38 -5.15
CA LYS A 124 -11.78 35.83 -5.36
C LYS A 124 -10.65 36.46 -4.55
N GLN A 125 -10.45 36.04 -3.30
CA GLN A 125 -9.36 36.56 -2.46
C GLN A 125 -7.99 36.19 -3.04
N VAL A 126 -7.79 34.94 -3.47
CA VAL A 126 -6.54 34.51 -4.09
C VAL A 126 -6.29 35.23 -5.42
N ASP A 127 -7.32 35.39 -6.26
CA ASP A 127 -7.21 36.13 -7.53
C ASP A 127 -6.88 37.61 -7.32
N ASN A 128 -7.50 38.25 -6.33
CA ASN A 128 -7.20 39.65 -5.98
C ASN A 128 -5.76 39.81 -5.48
N LYS A 129 -5.29 38.87 -4.67
CA LYS A 129 -3.94 38.87 -4.13
C LYS A 129 -2.89 38.60 -5.20
N PHE A 130 -3.20 37.75 -6.18
CA PHE A 130 -2.41 37.57 -7.38
C PHE A 130 -2.32 38.87 -8.18
N HIS A 131 -3.45 39.53 -8.43
CA HIS A 131 -3.46 40.81 -9.13
C HIS A 131 -2.61 41.88 -8.41
N SER A 132 -2.73 41.97 -7.08
CA SER A 132 -1.92 42.88 -6.28
C SER A 132 -0.42 42.65 -6.48
N ASP A 133 0.06 41.39 -6.45
CA ASP A 133 1.48 41.12 -6.70
C ASP A 133 1.93 41.53 -8.10
N LEU A 134 1.10 41.26 -9.11
CA LEU A 134 1.42 41.63 -10.48
C LEU A 134 1.62 43.15 -10.57
N LEU A 135 0.72 43.93 -9.96
CA LEU A 135 0.81 45.38 -9.94
C LEU A 135 2.02 45.90 -9.15
N ASP A 136 2.32 45.30 -8.01
CA ASP A 136 3.50 45.64 -7.19
C ASP A 136 4.80 45.35 -7.93
N TYR A 137 4.90 44.18 -8.57
CA TYR A 137 6.00 43.86 -9.47
C TYR A 137 6.13 44.91 -10.58
N CYS A 138 5.01 45.29 -11.21
CA CYS A 138 5.00 46.26 -12.29
C CYS A 138 5.48 47.66 -11.87
N HIS A 139 5.40 48.04 -10.59
CA HIS A 139 5.97 49.31 -10.10
C HIS A 139 7.50 49.36 -10.18
N THR A 140 8.15 48.19 -10.12
CA THR A 140 9.62 48.05 -10.21
C THR A 140 10.13 47.96 -11.65
N GLN A 141 9.24 47.79 -12.64
CA GLN A 141 9.63 47.59 -14.03
C GLN A 141 9.86 48.91 -14.78
N LYS A 142 10.73 48.88 -15.80
CA LYS A 142 10.97 50.03 -16.70
C LYS A 142 9.71 50.38 -17.49
N HIS A 143 9.05 49.36 -18.05
CA HIS A 143 7.83 49.51 -18.87
C HIS A 143 6.56 49.32 -18.04
N ARG A 144 6.37 50.18 -17.02
CA ARG A 144 5.30 50.06 -16.01
C ARG A 144 3.90 49.92 -16.62
N ILE A 145 3.56 50.75 -17.61
CA ILE A 145 2.22 50.76 -18.23
C ILE A 145 1.96 49.44 -18.94
N ALA A 146 2.89 48.99 -19.80
CA ALA A 146 2.75 47.72 -20.51
C ALA A 146 2.66 46.54 -19.53
N CYS A 147 3.46 46.55 -18.46
CA CYS A 147 3.38 45.54 -17.40
C CYS A 147 2.00 45.51 -16.74
N LYS A 148 1.46 46.68 -16.36
CA LYS A 148 0.12 46.77 -15.73
C LYS A 148 -0.99 46.30 -16.67
N VAL A 149 -0.92 46.61 -17.97
CA VAL A 149 -1.87 46.09 -18.95
C VAL A 149 -1.83 44.56 -18.99
N MET A 150 -0.63 43.96 -19.00
CA MET A 150 -0.52 42.50 -18.91
C MET A 150 -1.03 41.95 -17.58
N ALA A 151 -0.79 42.65 -16.46
CA ALA A 151 -1.29 42.25 -15.14
C ALA A 151 -2.83 42.17 -15.12
N GLU A 152 -3.50 43.19 -15.66
CA GLU A 152 -4.96 43.23 -15.78
C GLU A 152 -5.49 42.09 -16.67
N LEU A 153 -4.84 41.82 -17.80
CA LEU A 153 -5.22 40.70 -18.68
C LEU A 153 -5.13 39.35 -17.96
N TYR A 154 -4.09 39.14 -17.15
CA TYR A 154 -3.92 37.91 -16.38
C TYR A 154 -5.00 37.77 -15.30
N TYR A 155 -5.28 38.86 -14.59
CA TYR A 155 -6.34 38.89 -13.58
C TYR A 155 -7.72 38.60 -14.19
N LEU A 156 -8.06 39.24 -15.32
CA LEU A 156 -9.31 38.99 -16.03
C LEU A 156 -9.41 37.54 -16.51
N ALA A 157 -8.31 36.97 -17.02
CA ALA A 157 -8.28 35.58 -17.46
C ALA A 157 -8.57 34.60 -16.31
N VAL A 158 -7.93 34.75 -15.14
CA VAL A 158 -8.18 33.84 -14.00
C VAL A 158 -9.61 33.99 -13.46
N ARG A 159 -10.15 35.21 -13.41
CA ARG A 159 -11.55 35.45 -12.99
C ARG A 159 -12.56 34.84 -13.95
N ALA A 160 -12.26 34.81 -15.24
CA ALA A 160 -13.12 34.23 -16.27
C ALA A 160 -13.02 32.70 -16.33
N PHE A 161 -11.82 32.12 -16.22
CA PHE A 161 -11.56 30.74 -16.65
C PHE A 161 -11.01 29.79 -15.57
N ALA A 162 -10.54 30.26 -14.41
CA ALA A 162 -9.84 29.39 -13.43
C ALA A 162 -10.80 28.56 -12.52
N GLY A 163 -11.94 28.12 -13.06
CA GLY A 163 -12.92 27.28 -12.35
C GLY A 163 -13.96 28.11 -11.60
N SER A 164 -15.18 28.15 -12.14
CA SER A 164 -16.34 28.78 -11.49
C SER A 164 -16.82 27.95 -10.28
N SER A 165 -17.55 28.56 -9.34
CA SER A 165 -18.25 27.81 -8.27
C SER A 165 -19.08 26.65 -8.80
N LYS A 166 -19.77 26.83 -9.93
CA LYS A 166 -20.55 25.75 -10.56
C LYS A 166 -19.68 24.57 -10.99
N GLN A 167 -18.50 24.86 -11.54
CA GLN A 167 -17.55 23.82 -11.93
C GLN A 167 -16.98 23.11 -10.70
N GLN A 168 -16.67 23.86 -9.65
CA GLN A 168 -16.17 23.29 -8.39
C GLN A 168 -17.23 22.46 -7.66
N GLU A 169 -18.49 22.90 -7.68
CA GLU A 169 -19.62 22.14 -7.11
C GLU A 169 -19.85 20.84 -7.88
N ALA A 170 -19.74 20.87 -9.21
CA ALA A 170 -19.79 19.66 -10.03
C ALA A 170 -18.62 18.72 -9.71
N GLU A 171 -17.39 19.25 -9.63
CA GLU A 171 -16.19 18.46 -9.27
C GLU A 171 -16.31 17.85 -7.86
N ALA A 172 -16.88 18.59 -6.89
CA ALA A 172 -17.13 18.11 -5.54
C ALA A 172 -18.17 16.98 -5.51
N LYS A 173 -19.27 17.13 -6.25
CA LYS A 173 -20.32 16.10 -6.38
C LYS A 173 -19.79 14.84 -7.04
N GLU A 174 -18.99 14.97 -8.10
CA GLU A 174 -18.35 13.83 -8.75
C GLU A 174 -17.37 13.12 -7.81
N ARG A 175 -16.61 13.87 -7.00
CA ARG A 175 -15.74 13.27 -5.97
C ARG A 175 -16.53 12.56 -4.87
N GLU A 176 -17.60 13.16 -4.37
CA GLU A 176 -18.48 12.54 -3.36
C GLU A 176 -19.09 11.23 -3.89
N LYS A 177 -19.54 11.23 -5.15
CA LYS A 177 -20.02 10.05 -5.84
C LYS A 177 -18.93 8.97 -5.93
N ALA A 178 -17.72 9.35 -6.34
CA ALA A 178 -16.59 8.42 -6.41
C ALA A 178 -16.22 7.83 -5.04
N ASP A 179 -16.29 8.61 -3.97
CA ASP A 179 -16.06 8.13 -2.60
C ASP A 179 -17.16 7.16 -2.14
N HIS A 180 -18.42 7.40 -2.52
CA HIS A 180 -19.52 6.47 -2.25
C HIS A 180 -19.33 5.16 -3.02
N GLU A 181 -19.05 5.22 -4.32
CA GLU A 181 -18.76 4.06 -5.17
C GLU A 181 -17.55 3.28 -4.63
N ALA A 182 -16.49 3.96 -4.17
CA ALA A 182 -15.32 3.31 -3.59
C ALA A 182 -15.64 2.57 -2.28
N LYS A 183 -16.51 3.13 -1.43
CA LYS A 183 -16.97 2.47 -0.20
C LYS A 183 -17.84 1.26 -0.51
N GLU A 184 -18.71 1.36 -1.51
CA GLU A 184 -19.53 0.24 -1.99
C GLU A 184 -18.63 -0.91 -2.48
N TRP A 185 -17.65 -0.62 -3.32
CA TRP A 185 -16.67 -1.60 -3.79
C TRP A 185 -15.81 -2.18 -2.65
N GLU A 186 -15.49 -1.39 -1.62
CA GLU A 186 -14.77 -1.90 -0.45
C GLU A 186 -15.62 -2.91 0.34
N MET A 187 -16.92 -2.65 0.50
CA MET A 187 -17.84 -3.56 1.17
C MET A 187 -18.03 -4.87 0.39
N GLU A 188 -18.24 -4.78 -0.93
CA GLU A 188 -18.34 -5.97 -1.80
C GLU A 188 -17.07 -6.83 -1.73
N ARG A 189 -15.89 -6.20 -1.84
CA ARG A 189 -14.60 -6.91 -1.74
C ARG A 189 -14.42 -7.59 -0.38
N LYS A 190 -14.85 -6.94 0.71
CA LYS A 190 -14.80 -7.55 2.06
C LYS A 190 -15.71 -8.78 2.15
N GLU A 191 -16.89 -8.74 1.54
CA GLU A 191 -17.80 -9.89 1.49
C GLU A 191 -17.18 -11.04 0.68
N GLU A 192 -16.55 -10.76 -0.46
CA GLU A 192 -15.84 -11.78 -1.26
C GLU A 192 -14.67 -12.41 -0.50
N VAL A 193 -13.87 -11.58 0.20
CA VAL A 193 -12.78 -12.07 1.05
C VAL A 193 -13.31 -12.96 2.17
N ALA A 194 -14.40 -12.57 2.84
CA ALA A 194 -15.02 -13.37 3.89
C ALA A 194 -15.50 -14.73 3.37
N LYS A 195 -16.14 -14.78 2.19
CA LYS A 195 -16.55 -16.03 1.55
C LYS A 195 -15.36 -16.91 1.18
N ALA A 196 -14.27 -16.31 0.68
CA ALA A 196 -13.05 -17.04 0.36
C ALA A 196 -12.37 -17.61 1.61
N GLU A 197 -12.39 -16.88 2.73
CA GLU A 197 -11.91 -17.35 4.03
C GLU A 197 -12.77 -18.50 4.57
N GLU A 198 -14.09 -18.42 4.45
CA GLU A 198 -15.01 -19.51 4.81
C GLU A 198 -14.74 -20.78 3.99
N PHE A 199 -14.58 -20.63 2.66
CA PHE A 199 -14.23 -21.76 1.79
C PHE A 199 -12.86 -22.36 2.13
N LYS A 200 -11.88 -21.51 2.45
CA LYS A 200 -10.56 -21.95 2.90
C LYS A 200 -10.64 -22.72 4.21
N GLN A 201 -11.44 -22.25 5.16
CA GLN A 201 -11.69 -22.94 6.43
C GLN A 201 -12.33 -24.30 6.19
N HIS A 202 -13.37 -24.36 5.35
CA HIS A 202 -14.04 -25.62 4.99
C HIS A 202 -13.06 -26.65 4.39
N PHE A 203 -12.15 -26.21 3.52
CA PHE A 203 -11.13 -27.09 2.95
C PHE A 203 -10.11 -27.58 3.98
N GLN A 204 -9.75 -26.74 4.96
CA GLN A 204 -8.89 -27.15 6.07
C GLN A 204 -9.57 -28.17 6.98
N ASP A 205 -10.85 -27.96 7.30
CA ASP A 205 -11.65 -28.87 8.12
C ASP A 205 -11.81 -30.24 7.43
N MET A 206 -12.06 -30.26 6.11
CA MET A 206 -12.09 -31.51 5.34
C MET A 206 -10.76 -32.27 5.41
N LYS A 207 -9.62 -31.56 5.28
CA LYS A 207 -8.29 -32.15 5.43
C LYS A 207 -8.06 -32.70 6.83
N GLN A 208 -8.49 -31.97 7.86
CA GLN A 208 -8.34 -32.37 9.25
C GLN A 208 -9.17 -33.62 9.54
N LYS A 209 -10.43 -33.65 9.09
CA LYS A 209 -11.30 -34.82 9.21
C LYS A 209 -10.71 -36.06 8.52
N SER A 210 -10.14 -35.90 7.32
CA SER A 210 -9.45 -37.00 6.63
C SER A 210 -8.27 -37.54 7.44
N LYS A 211 -7.47 -36.65 8.05
CA LYS A 211 -6.35 -37.06 8.92
C LYS A 211 -6.84 -37.77 10.19
N GLU A 212 -7.94 -37.31 10.77
CA GLU A 212 -8.55 -37.94 11.95
C GLU A 212 -9.12 -39.32 11.64
N ASP A 213 -9.78 -39.48 10.49
CA ASP A 213 -10.28 -40.78 10.02
C ASP A 213 -9.13 -41.76 9.74
N GLU A 214 -8.03 -41.29 9.14
CA GLU A 214 -6.81 -42.08 8.96
C GLU A 214 -6.17 -42.49 10.29
N ALA A 215 -6.06 -41.55 11.25
CA ALA A 215 -5.53 -41.83 12.58
C ALA A 215 -6.39 -42.86 13.33
N ARG A 216 -7.72 -42.71 13.26
CA ARG A 216 -8.68 -43.66 13.86
C ARG A 216 -8.60 -45.04 13.20
N ALA A 217 -8.37 -45.11 11.89
CA ALA A 217 -8.17 -46.38 11.19
C ALA A 217 -6.88 -47.08 11.64
N ARG A 218 -5.77 -46.33 11.79
CA ARG A 218 -4.49 -46.84 12.31
C ARG A 218 -4.64 -47.35 13.75
N GLU A 219 -5.27 -46.58 14.61
CA GLU A 219 -5.51 -46.98 16.01
C GLU A 219 -6.34 -48.28 16.11
N LYS A 220 -7.39 -48.41 15.28
CA LYS A 220 -8.16 -49.65 15.19
C LYS A 220 -7.31 -50.85 14.75
N MET A 221 -6.41 -50.66 13.79
CA MET A 221 -5.50 -51.72 13.35
C MET A 221 -4.49 -52.10 14.45
N ASP A 222 -3.93 -51.11 15.15
CA ASP A 222 -2.99 -51.34 16.25
C ASP A 222 -3.65 -52.07 17.43
N ASN A 223 -4.87 -51.67 17.81
CA ASN A 223 -5.63 -52.34 18.86
C ASN A 223 -5.97 -53.78 18.49
N LYS A 224 -6.39 -54.02 17.23
CA LYS A 224 -6.63 -55.37 16.73
C LYS A 224 -5.37 -56.23 16.77
N ALA A 225 -4.22 -55.68 16.34
CA ALA A 225 -2.94 -56.39 16.39
C ALA A 225 -2.50 -56.74 17.82
N LYS A 226 -2.74 -55.85 18.79
CA LYS A 226 -2.47 -56.11 20.21
C LYS A 226 -3.34 -57.24 20.77
N GLU A 227 -4.64 -57.23 20.47
CA GLU A 227 -5.55 -58.30 20.88
C GLU A 227 -5.16 -59.65 20.25
N GLU A 228 -4.82 -59.67 18.96
CA GLU A 228 -4.32 -60.87 18.28
C GLU A 228 -2.99 -61.37 18.86
N ALA A 229 -2.07 -60.48 19.23
CA ALA A 229 -0.80 -60.83 19.86
C ALA A 229 -1.02 -61.44 21.25
N LYS A 230 -1.90 -60.84 22.06
CA LYS A 230 -2.27 -61.35 23.38
C LYS A 230 -2.92 -62.73 23.30
N ALA A 231 -3.84 -62.94 22.35
CA ALA A 231 -4.46 -64.24 22.12
C ALA A 231 -3.44 -65.31 21.70
N LYS A 232 -2.46 -64.96 20.86
CA LYS A 232 -1.37 -65.87 20.47
C LYS A 232 -0.45 -66.21 21.64
N GLU A 233 -0.12 -65.25 22.49
CA GLU A 233 0.69 -65.48 23.68
C GLU A 233 -0.04 -66.40 24.67
N GLU A 234 -1.33 -66.17 24.90
CA GLU A 234 -2.16 -67.03 25.76
C GLU A 234 -2.28 -68.46 25.19
N ALA A 235 -2.44 -68.60 23.88
CA ALA A 235 -2.47 -69.91 23.21
C ALA A 235 -1.14 -70.65 23.37
N LYS A 236 -0.01 -69.97 23.18
CA LYS A 236 1.33 -70.54 23.37
C LYS A 236 1.55 -70.98 24.82
N ALA A 237 1.13 -70.18 25.80
CA ALA A 237 1.23 -70.54 27.21
C ALA A 237 0.40 -71.79 27.55
N LYS A 238 -0.81 -71.93 26.98
CA LYS A 238 -1.64 -73.13 27.15
C LYS A 238 -1.02 -74.37 26.51
N GLU A 239 -0.43 -74.24 25.33
CA GLU A 239 0.28 -75.35 24.67
C GLU A 239 1.52 -75.79 25.47
N GLU A 240 2.32 -74.84 25.95
CA GLU A 240 3.49 -75.13 26.78
C GLU A 240 3.10 -75.80 28.12
N ALA A 241 2.00 -75.36 28.75
CA ALA A 241 1.48 -75.99 29.95
C ALA A 241 1.05 -77.45 29.70
N LYS A 242 0.34 -77.71 28.58
CA LYS A 242 -0.06 -79.07 28.18
C LYS A 242 1.15 -79.95 27.90
N ALA A 243 2.18 -79.44 27.23
CA ALA A 243 3.42 -80.18 26.97
C ALA A 243 4.17 -80.53 28.27
N LYS A 244 4.21 -79.61 29.25
CA LYS A 244 4.79 -79.87 30.57
C LYS A 244 4.02 -80.94 31.34
N GLU A 245 2.70 -80.93 31.29
CA GLU A 245 1.86 -81.97 31.90
C GLU A 245 2.12 -83.34 31.27
N GLU A 246 2.18 -83.41 29.93
CA GLU A 246 2.46 -84.65 29.21
C GLU A 246 3.87 -85.18 29.49
N ALA A 247 4.88 -84.30 29.60
CA ALA A 247 6.24 -84.67 29.98
C ALA A 247 6.30 -85.25 31.40
N LYS A 248 5.61 -84.62 32.36
CA LYS A 248 5.52 -85.11 33.74
C LYS A 248 4.85 -86.49 33.80
N ALA A 249 3.77 -86.70 33.05
CA ALA A 249 3.11 -88.00 32.98
C ALA A 249 4.02 -89.10 32.39
N LYS A 250 4.84 -88.77 31.37
CA LYS A 250 5.83 -89.69 30.80
C LYS A 250 6.96 -90.02 31.77
N GLU A 251 7.45 -89.04 32.54
CA GLU A 251 8.46 -89.26 33.57
C GLU A 251 7.93 -90.15 34.71
N GLU A 252 6.70 -89.90 35.18
CA GLU A 252 6.03 -90.74 36.18
C GLU A 252 5.79 -92.18 35.67
N ALA A 253 5.49 -92.36 34.38
CA ALA A 253 5.37 -93.69 33.77
C ALA A 253 6.73 -94.42 33.72
N LYS A 254 7.79 -93.73 33.33
CA LYS A 254 9.15 -94.29 33.28
C LYS A 254 9.67 -94.68 34.67
N ALA A 255 9.40 -93.88 35.69
CA ALA A 255 9.73 -94.20 37.09
C ALA A 255 8.94 -95.42 37.62
N LYS A 256 7.72 -95.66 37.13
CA LYS A 256 6.94 -96.87 37.43
C LYS A 256 7.51 -98.11 36.74
N GLU A 257 8.05 -97.95 35.52
CA GLU A 257 8.69 -99.02 34.75
C GLU A 257 10.05 -99.44 35.36
N GLU A 258 10.88 -98.48 35.80
CA GLU A 258 12.13 -98.76 36.53
C GLU A 258 11.89 -99.49 37.87
N LYS A 259 10.81 -99.15 38.58
CA LYS A 259 10.39 -99.89 39.80
C LYS A 259 9.89 -101.30 39.51
N TYR A 260 9.41 -101.59 38.30
CA TYR A 260 8.96 -102.92 37.90
C TYR A 260 10.14 -103.83 37.52
N SER A 261 11.21 -103.27 36.93
CA SER A 261 12.42 -104.01 36.56
C SER A 261 13.27 -104.48 37.78
N GLN A 262 13.09 -103.90 38.96
CA GLN A 262 13.71 -104.38 40.22
C GLN A 262 12.93 -105.51 40.93
N LYS A 263 11.77 -105.95 40.42
CA LYS A 263 11.02 -107.11 40.94
C LYS A 263 10.87 -108.20 39.87
N GLY A 264 11.98 -108.86 39.52
CA GLY A 264 11.94 -110.14 38.83
C GLY A 264 11.35 -111.25 39.74
N PRO A 265 10.57 -112.22 39.21
CA PRO A 265 9.77 -113.13 40.00
C PRO A 265 10.55 -114.41 40.38
N SER A 266 10.62 -114.75 41.68
CA SER A 266 10.93 -116.12 42.10
C SER A 266 9.63 -116.86 42.42
N GLY A 267 9.09 -117.52 41.40
CA GLY A 267 7.99 -118.46 41.52
C GLY A 267 8.43 -119.79 42.15
N LYS A 268 7.61 -120.21 43.13
CA LYS A 268 7.15 -121.58 43.47
C LYS A 268 8.06 -122.77 43.14
N ALA A 269 8.25 -123.62 44.16
CA ALA A 269 7.96 -125.04 44.02
C ALA A 269 7.69 -125.69 45.38
N LYS A 270 6.85 -126.73 45.34
CA LYS A 270 6.54 -127.79 46.32
C LYS A 270 5.08 -127.78 46.81
N GLU A 271 4.34 -128.89 46.78
CA GLU A 271 4.59 -130.23 46.23
C GLU A 271 3.23 -130.97 46.17
N SER A 272 3.16 -131.98 45.31
CA SER A 272 2.19 -133.08 45.15
C SER A 272 1.49 -133.55 46.45
N ILE A 273 0.28 -134.11 46.44
CA ILE A 273 -0.22 -135.32 45.77
C ILE A 273 -1.75 -135.23 45.76
#